data_AF-A0A9X2BS54-F1
#
_entry.id   AF-A0A9X2BS54-F1
#
_cell.length_a   1.000
_cell.length_b   1.000
_cell.length_c   1.000
_cell.angle_alpha   90.00
_cell.angle_beta   90.00
_cell.angle_gamma   90.00
#
_symmetry.space_group_name_H-M   'P 1'
#
loop_
_entity.id
_entity.type
_entity.pdbx_description
1 polymer ?
#
loop_
_entity_poly.entity_id
_entity_poly.type
_entity_poly.pdbx_seq_one_letter_code
_entity_poly.pdbx_strand_id
1 'polypeptide(L)'
;PGTVIADAGYGSEENYAYLEGEAVRAIVKYNTYHKEKTKAWKKDISKLDNWQYDEAKDSWICPAGRRLTFIRECKEKNESGYEVRKRHYRSTTCAECLLKASCTKAR
;
A
#
# COMPACT_ATOMS: atom_id res chain seq x y z
N PRO A 1 -4.89 -14.24 30.39
CA PRO A 1 -4.16 -13.29 29.51
C PRO A 1 -3.69 -14.00 28.23
N GLY A 2 -4.48 -13.87 27.15
CA GLY A 2 -4.26 -14.56 25.88
C GLY A 2 -3.84 -13.58 24.80
N THR A 3 -2.54 -13.45 24.57
CA THR A 3 -2.03 -12.77 23.37
C THR A 3 -2.39 -13.63 22.16
N VAL A 4 -3.14 -13.08 21.20
CA VAL A 4 -3.46 -13.79 19.96
C VAL A 4 -2.29 -13.68 19.00
N ILE A 5 -1.77 -14.83 18.55
CA ILE A 5 -0.68 -14.89 17.57
C ILE A 5 -1.25 -15.52 16.31
N ALA A 6 -1.15 -14.82 15.19
CA ALA A 6 -1.62 -15.33 13.91
C ALA A 6 -0.59 -15.11 12.80
N ASP A 7 -0.69 -15.94 11.76
CA ASP A 7 0.15 -15.84 10.57
C ASP A 7 -0.22 -14.64 9.68
N ALA A 8 0.66 -14.29 8.75
CA ALA A 8 0.48 -13.28 7.71
C ALA A 8 -0.82 -13.41 6.90
N GLY A 9 -1.41 -14.60 6.81
CA GLY A 9 -2.74 -14.80 6.21
C GLY A 9 -3.87 -13.99 6.89
N TYR A 10 -3.71 -13.63 8.17
CA TYR A 10 -4.66 -12.81 8.92
C TYR A 10 -4.27 -11.33 8.98
N GLY A 11 -3.19 -10.93 8.30
CA GLY A 11 -2.63 -9.59 8.35
C GLY A 11 -3.27 -8.62 7.37
N SER A 12 -4.54 -8.29 7.56
CA SER A 12 -5.30 -7.31 6.78
C SER A 12 -5.72 -6.11 7.64
N GLU A 13 -5.89 -4.94 7.02
CA GLU A 13 -6.38 -3.72 7.68
C GLU A 13 -7.68 -3.97 8.46
N GLU A 14 -8.62 -4.70 7.85
CA GLU A 14 -9.88 -5.12 8.48
C GLU A 14 -9.65 -5.96 9.74
N ASN A 15 -8.78 -6.97 9.67
CA ASN A 15 -8.51 -7.83 10.83
C ASN A 15 -7.83 -7.07 11.96
N TYR A 16 -6.93 -6.12 11.64
CA TYR A 16 -6.32 -5.26 12.65
C TYR A 16 -7.35 -4.36 13.32
N ALA A 17 -8.23 -3.73 12.54
CA ALA A 17 -9.31 -2.90 13.07
C ALA A 17 -10.28 -3.71 13.97
N TYR A 18 -10.59 -4.95 13.58
CA TYR A 18 -11.40 -5.85 14.40
C TYR A 18 -10.73 -6.17 15.75
N LEU A 19 -9.45 -6.58 15.72
CA LEU A 19 -8.70 -6.94 16.94
C LEU A 19 -8.51 -5.73 17.87
N GLU A 20 -8.32 -4.54 17.32
CA GLU A 20 -8.25 -3.29 18.07
C GLU A 20 -9.60 -2.97 18.73
N GLY A 21 -10.72 -3.11 18.00
CA GLY A 21 -12.07 -2.91 18.53
C GLY A 21 -12.44 -3.86 19.66
N GLU A 22 -11.98 -5.11 19.59
CA GLU A 22 -12.17 -6.12 20.64
C GLU A 22 -11.18 -5.96 21.82
N ALA A 23 -10.31 -4.94 21.79
CA ALA A 23 -9.25 -4.70 22.77
C ALA A 23 -8.34 -5.92 23.01
N VAL A 24 -8.15 -6.75 21.97
CA VAL A 24 -7.33 -7.96 22.03
C VAL A 24 -5.88 -7.61 21.73
N ARG A 25 -4.98 -7.99 22.63
CA ARG A 25 -3.54 -7.90 22.35
C ARG A 25 -3.16 -8.95 21.32
N ALA A 26 -2.96 -8.54 20.07
CA ALA A 26 -2.63 -9.43 18.97
C ALA A 26 -1.24 -9.15 18.37
N ILE A 27 -0.55 -10.21 17.94
CA ILE A 27 0.70 -10.17 17.18
C ILE A 27 0.43 -10.90 15.87
N VAL A 28 0.10 -10.14 14.84
CA VAL A 28 -0.23 -10.67 13.51
C VAL A 28 0.66 -9.98 12.49
N LYS A 29 1.48 -10.77 11.79
CA LYS A 29 2.30 -10.24 10.69
C LYS A 29 1.37 -9.75 9.58
N TYR A 30 1.75 -8.69 8.88
CA TYR A 30 1.00 -8.27 7.70
C TYR A 30 1.33 -9.18 6.50
N ASN A 31 0.39 -9.26 5.56
CA ASN A 31 0.40 -10.24 4.46
C ASN A 31 1.63 -10.19 3.54
N THR A 32 2.31 -9.05 3.42
CA THR A 32 3.51 -8.87 2.57
C THR A 32 4.83 -9.11 3.28
N TYR A 33 4.85 -9.28 4.61
CA TYR A 33 6.05 -9.29 5.45
C TYR A 33 7.19 -10.20 4.95
N HIS A 34 6.85 -11.41 4.50
CA HIS A 34 7.85 -12.35 3.99
C HIS A 34 8.34 -12.00 2.58
N LYS A 35 7.47 -11.41 1.74
CA LYS A 35 7.76 -11.07 0.34
C LYS A 35 8.71 -9.87 0.26
N GLU A 36 8.56 -8.88 1.13
CA GLU A 36 9.42 -7.67 1.16
C GLU A 36 10.90 -7.96 1.41
N LYS A 37 11.20 -9.08 2.06
CA LYS A 37 12.58 -9.51 2.32
C LYS A 37 13.28 -10.04 1.07
N THR A 38 12.55 -10.37 0.02
CA THR A 38 13.12 -10.97 -1.19
C THR A 38 13.80 -9.92 -2.08
N LYS A 39 14.87 -10.33 -2.79
CA LYS A 39 15.55 -9.46 -3.75
C LYS A 39 14.63 -9.01 -4.90
N ALA A 40 13.70 -9.87 -5.30
CA ALA A 40 12.73 -9.57 -6.34
C ALA A 40 11.81 -8.42 -5.91
N TRP A 41 11.25 -8.47 -4.70
CA TRP A 41 10.38 -7.40 -4.19
C TRP A 41 11.08 -6.06 -4.11
N LYS A 42 12.31 -6.02 -3.57
CA LYS A 42 13.09 -4.78 -3.41
C LYS A 42 13.50 -4.13 -4.73
N LYS A 43 13.51 -4.89 -5.83
CA LYS A 43 13.84 -4.39 -7.17
C LYS A 43 12.61 -4.10 -8.03
N ASP A 44 11.43 -4.43 -7.52
CA ASP A 44 10.19 -4.32 -8.26
C ASP A 44 9.71 -2.86 -8.27
N ILE A 45 9.78 -2.23 -9.44
CA ILE A 45 9.44 -0.81 -9.64
C ILE A 45 7.93 -0.54 -9.52
N SER A 46 7.09 -1.56 -9.50
CA SER A 46 5.63 -1.40 -9.30
C SER A 46 5.25 -1.25 -7.83
N LYS A 47 6.18 -1.51 -6.90
CA LYS A 47 5.95 -1.36 -5.46
C LYS A 47 6.14 0.10 -5.06
N LEU A 48 5.06 0.72 -4.59
CA LEU A 48 5.07 2.07 -4.04
C LEU A 48 6.06 2.20 -2.87
N ASP A 49 6.24 1.13 -2.08
CA ASP A 49 7.20 1.06 -0.98
C ASP A 49 8.66 1.26 -1.43
N ASN A 50 8.97 0.97 -2.70
CA ASN A 50 10.29 1.21 -3.29
C ASN A 50 10.43 2.63 -3.87
N TRP A 51 9.41 3.49 -3.74
CA TRP A 51 9.44 4.87 -4.25
C TRP A 51 9.77 5.84 -3.13
N GLN A 52 10.24 7.03 -3.50
CA GLN A 52 10.52 8.07 -2.51
C GLN A 52 9.25 8.88 -2.24
N TYR A 53 8.89 9.00 -0.96
CA TYR A 53 7.84 9.90 -0.51
C TYR A 53 8.44 11.22 -0.01
N ASP A 54 7.84 12.33 -0.42
CA ASP A 54 8.17 13.69 0.01
C ASP A 54 7.00 14.17 0.88
N GLU A 55 7.16 14.04 2.20
CA GLU A 55 6.14 14.38 3.20
C GLU A 55 5.78 15.86 3.17
N ALA A 56 6.76 16.74 2.93
CA ALA A 56 6.56 18.19 2.92
C ALA A 56 5.62 18.64 1.79
N LYS A 57 5.61 17.91 0.67
CA LYS A 57 4.78 18.22 -0.50
C LYS A 57 3.66 17.21 -0.75
N ASP A 58 3.47 16.25 0.16
CA ASP A 58 2.48 15.17 0.04
C ASP A 58 2.52 14.52 -1.36
N SER A 59 3.73 14.10 -1.76
CA SER A 59 3.98 13.68 -3.14
C SER A 59 4.96 12.52 -3.23
N TRP A 60 4.78 11.70 -4.26
CA TRP A 60 5.66 10.56 -4.54
C TRP A 60 6.58 10.89 -5.71
N ILE A 61 7.81 10.39 -5.67
CA ILE A 61 8.75 10.42 -6.78
C ILE A 61 8.84 8.99 -7.34
N CYS A 62 8.39 8.81 -8.56
CA CYS A 62 8.39 7.49 -9.19
C CYS A 62 9.79 7.08 -9.70
N PRO A 63 9.98 5.81 -10.11
CA PRO A 63 11.25 5.30 -10.63
C PRO A 63 11.75 6.02 -11.89
N ALA A 64 10.85 6.69 -12.64
CA ALA A 64 11.21 7.53 -13.77
C ALA A 64 11.62 8.97 -13.37
N GLY A 65 11.75 9.26 -12.07
CA GLY A 65 12.08 10.58 -11.53
C GLY A 65 10.93 11.60 -11.58
N ARG A 66 9.70 11.16 -11.84
CA ARG A 66 8.54 12.06 -12.00
C ARG A 66 7.78 12.18 -10.70
N ARG A 67 7.30 13.39 -10.42
CA ARG A 67 6.50 13.68 -9.23
C ARG A 67 5.03 13.35 -9.47
N LEU A 68 4.42 12.65 -8.52
CA LEU A 68 2.98 12.39 -8.44
C LEU A 68 2.42 13.16 -7.25
N THR A 69 1.41 13.99 -7.50
CA THR A 69 0.73 14.77 -6.46
C THR A 69 -0.60 14.14 -6.12
N PHE A 70 -1.08 14.39 -4.90
CA PHE A 70 -2.40 13.96 -4.48
C PHE A 70 -3.49 14.59 -5.37
N ILE A 71 -4.46 13.77 -5.77
CA ILE A 71 -5.60 14.19 -6.59
C ILE A 71 -6.90 14.07 -5.81
N ARG A 72 -7.13 12.91 -5.18
CA ARG A 72 -8.37 12.62 -4.45
C ARG A 72 -8.20 11.45 -3.51
N GLU A 73 -9.09 11.37 -2.54
CA GLU A 73 -9.32 10.17 -1.73
C GLU A 73 -10.63 9.51 -2.17
N CYS A 74 -10.65 8.19 -2.19
CA CYS A 74 -11.82 7.38 -2.47
C CYS A 74 -12.08 6.44 -1.30
N LYS A 75 -13.36 6.20 -1.02
CA LYS A 75 -13.81 5.16 -0.11
C LYS A 75 -14.29 3.98 -0.93
N GLU A 76 -13.78 2.80 -0.64
CA GLU A 76 -14.19 1.55 -1.30
C GLU A 76 -14.54 0.53 -0.23
N LYS A 77 -15.59 -0.25 -0.46
CA LYS A 77 -15.95 -1.37 0.40
C LYS A 77 -15.41 -2.66 -0.19
N ASN A 78 -14.76 -3.48 0.63
CA ASN A 78 -14.38 -4.83 0.23
C ASN A 78 -15.60 -5.78 0.28
N GLU A 79 -15.38 -7.05 -0.07
CA GLU A 79 -16.43 -8.09 -0.11
C GLU A 79 -17.12 -8.31 1.25
N SER A 80 -16.40 -8.11 2.36
CA SER A 80 -16.91 -8.17 3.73
C SER A 80 -17.63 -6.89 4.18
N GLY A 81 -17.65 -5.84 3.36
CA GLY A 81 -18.33 -4.57 3.63
C GLY A 81 -17.51 -3.54 4.41
N TYR A 82 -16.25 -3.84 4.73
CA TYR A 82 -15.32 -2.93 5.39
C TYR A 82 -14.87 -1.80 4.44
N GLU A 83 -14.92 -0.56 4.95
CA GLU A 83 -14.58 0.64 4.20
C GLU A 83 -13.09 0.95 4.28
N VAL A 84 -12.40 0.87 3.14
CA VAL A 84 -11.00 1.23 2.96
C VAL A 84 -10.92 2.62 2.32
N ARG A 85 -10.03 3.47 2.85
CA ARG A 85 -9.72 4.78 2.23
C ARG A 85 -8.48 4.67 1.36
N LYS A 86 -8.62 5.00 0.08
CA LYS A 86 -7.53 4.97 -0.91
C LYS A 86 -7.22 6.37 -1.38
N ARG A 87 -5.97 6.81 -1.16
CA ARG A 87 -5.45 8.07 -1.71
C ARG A 87 -4.90 7.85 -3.12
N HIS A 88 -5.35 8.65 -4.07
CA HIS A 88 -4.93 8.58 -5.47
C HIS A 88 -3.95 9.70 -5.79
N TYR A 89 -2.79 9.32 -6.33
CA TYR A 89 -1.75 10.23 -6.77
C TYR A 89 -1.57 10.11 -8.29
N ARG A 90 -1.29 11.23 -8.97
CA ARG A 90 -1.10 11.25 -10.42
C ARG A 90 0.02 12.20 -10.83
N SER A 91 0.72 11.85 -11.90
CA SER A 91 1.62 12.76 -12.61
C SER A 91 1.00 13.20 -13.94
N THR A 92 1.25 14.44 -14.35
CA THR A 92 0.74 15.00 -15.61
C THR A 92 1.38 14.38 -16.85
N THR A 93 2.60 13.86 -16.73
CA THR A 93 3.39 13.36 -17.86
C THR A 93 3.30 11.85 -18.06
N CYS A 94 2.55 11.12 -17.23
CA CYS A 94 2.52 9.65 -17.25
C CYS A 94 2.08 9.03 -18.58
N ALA A 95 1.34 9.74 -19.43
CA ALA A 95 0.84 9.23 -20.71
C ALA A 95 1.97 8.72 -21.64
N GLU A 96 3.10 9.42 -21.66
CA GLU A 96 4.25 9.15 -22.55
C GLU A 96 5.41 8.47 -21.81
N CYS A 97 5.15 7.87 -20.64
CA CYS A 97 6.20 7.22 -19.86
C CYS A 97 6.44 5.78 -20.35
N LEU A 98 7.66 5.48 -20.80
CA LEU A 98 8.06 4.12 -21.19
C LEU A 98 7.98 3.11 -20.04
N LEU A 99 8.19 3.56 -18.80
CA LEU A 99 8.07 2.72 -17.61
C LEU A 99 6.63 2.53 -17.13
N LYS A 100 5.63 3.20 -17.73
CA LYS A 100 4.23 3.17 -17.26
C LYS A 100 3.73 1.74 -17.10
N ALA A 101 3.93 0.90 -18.13
CA ALA A 101 3.44 -0.48 -18.17
C ALA A 101 4.04 -1.37 -17.06
N SER A 102 5.29 -1.10 -16.65
CA SER A 102 5.98 -1.84 -15.60
C SER A 102 5.77 -1.24 -14.20
N CYS A 103 5.39 0.04 -14.12
CA CYS A 103 5.28 0.81 -12.89
C CYS A 103 3.86 0.83 -12.31
N THR A 104 2.83 0.79 -13.15
CA THR A 104 1.42 0.83 -12.70
C THR A 104 0.48 0.17 -13.71
N LYS A 105 -0.63 -0.36 -13.22
CA LYS A 105 -1.74 -0.86 -14.07
C LYS A 105 -2.81 0.19 -14.35
N ALA A 106 -2.64 1.41 -13.82
CA ALA A 106 -3.57 2.51 -14.04
C ALA A 106 -3.57 2.92 -15.53
N ARG A 107 -4.78 3.07 -16.10
CA ARG A 107 -4.98 3.56 -17.47
C ARG A 107 -4.63 5.05 -17.58
#